data_AF-A0A925RT75-F1
#
_entry.id   AF-A0A925RT75-F1
#
_cell.length_a   1.000
_cell.length_b   1.000
_cell.length_c   1.000
_cell.angle_alpha   90.00
_cell.angle_beta   90.00
_cell.angle_gamma   90.00
#
_symmetry.space_group_name_H-M   'P 1'
#
loop_
_entity.id
_entity.type
_entity.pdbx_description
1 polymer ?
#
loop_
_entity_poly.entity_id
_entity_poly.type
_entity_poly.pdbx_seq_one_letter_code
_entity_poly.pdbx_strand_id
1 'polypeptide(L)'
;YLDLFDGVTTQRPSGIPTSFTTATVLLAMDQARATMGVKLNEKLVKHSIAGINYQRTPDFSYTYSFTHRMRPRVDINRPAGSLARSQACNAALRVFGEKAVTDQVLTAWADRFLDREGFLSNVRKRPVPHEGQFRIAGYFYYYGIYYFTESVKLLPPETHAAYAERLAAVLLERQEKDGSWWDYPLYDYHQAYGTGYSLMALAWCRAVLPTGD
;
A
#
# COMPACT_ATOMS: atom_id res chain seq x y z
N TYR A 1 -7.10 -15.90 0.81
CA TYR A 1 -5.78 -16.15 0.19
C TYR A 1 -4.89 -17.05 1.07
N LEU A 2 -5.43 -18.13 1.63
CA LEU A 2 -4.63 -19.14 2.38
C LEU A 2 -4.60 -20.50 1.67
N ASP A 3 -5.32 -20.59 0.56
CA ASP A 3 -5.44 -21.77 -0.30
C ASP A 3 -5.26 -21.26 -1.73
N LEU A 4 -4.41 -21.93 -2.53
CA LEU A 4 -4.22 -21.60 -3.95
C LEU A 4 -5.32 -22.17 -4.83
N PHE A 5 -6.36 -22.78 -4.23
CA PHE A 5 -7.28 -23.66 -4.95
C PHE A 5 -6.51 -24.77 -5.67
N ASP A 6 -5.39 -25.20 -5.08
CA ASP A 6 -4.55 -26.29 -5.56
C ASP A 6 -5.05 -27.66 -5.06
N GLY A 7 -6.06 -27.66 -4.18
CA GLY A 7 -6.65 -28.86 -3.59
C GLY A 7 -5.78 -29.51 -2.51
N VAL A 8 -4.73 -28.83 -2.03
CA VAL A 8 -3.79 -29.39 -1.06
C VAL A 8 -3.94 -28.70 0.30
N THR A 9 -4.32 -29.48 1.32
CA THR A 9 -4.33 -29.00 2.70
C THR A 9 -2.98 -29.28 3.36
N THR A 10 -2.16 -28.25 3.52
CA THR A 10 -0.83 -28.34 4.16
C THR A 10 -0.81 -27.69 5.54
N GLN A 11 0.02 -28.20 6.47
CA GLN A 11 0.21 -27.59 7.80
C GLN A 11 0.72 -26.14 7.71
N ARG A 12 1.55 -25.86 6.70
CA ARG A 12 1.99 -24.50 6.35
C ARG A 12 1.28 -24.08 5.07
N PRO A 13 0.62 -22.90 5.00
CA PRO A 13 -0.11 -22.50 3.81
C PRO A 13 0.72 -22.65 2.53
N SER A 14 0.16 -23.27 1.49
CA SER A 14 0.79 -23.42 0.17
C SER A 14 0.73 -22.13 -0.67
N GLY A 15 -0.01 -21.12 -0.19
CA GLY A 15 -0.20 -19.79 -0.77
C GLY A 15 1.06 -19.14 -1.36
N ILE A 16 0.89 -18.41 -2.46
CA ILE A 16 1.95 -17.54 -3.00
C ILE A 16 1.92 -16.22 -2.22
N PRO A 17 2.95 -15.90 -1.42
CA PRO A 17 2.96 -14.66 -0.67
C PRO A 17 3.13 -13.47 -1.62
N THR A 18 2.36 -12.41 -1.37
CA THR A 18 2.51 -11.13 -2.07
C THR A 18 3.28 -10.14 -1.20
N SER A 19 4.11 -9.32 -1.83
CA SER A 19 4.94 -8.32 -1.14
C SER A 19 4.11 -7.39 -0.26
N PHE A 20 2.97 -6.93 -0.77
CA PHE A 20 2.11 -5.94 -0.14
C PHE A 20 1.20 -6.52 0.94
N THR A 21 0.69 -7.76 0.79
CA THR A 21 -0.05 -8.39 1.90
C THR A 21 0.86 -8.65 3.09
N THR A 22 2.11 -9.10 2.85
CA THR A 22 3.09 -9.28 3.92
C THR A 22 3.42 -7.94 4.59
N ALA A 23 3.59 -6.87 3.82
CA ALA A 23 3.84 -5.53 4.34
C ALA A 23 2.65 -4.99 5.18
N THR A 24 1.43 -5.12 4.66
CA THR A 24 0.19 -4.74 5.35
C THR A 24 0.06 -5.44 6.70
N VAL A 25 0.30 -6.75 6.75
CA VAL A 25 0.22 -7.52 8.01
C VAL A 25 1.32 -7.10 8.97
N LEU A 26 2.55 -6.85 8.50
CA LEU A 26 3.64 -6.36 9.36
C LEU A 26 3.30 -5.00 9.98
N LEU A 27 2.75 -4.06 9.22
CA LEU A 27 2.32 -2.76 9.74
C LEU A 27 1.20 -2.91 10.79
N ALA A 28 0.23 -3.79 10.54
CA ALA A 28 -0.82 -4.08 11.53
C ALA A 28 -0.27 -4.74 12.81
N MET A 29 0.70 -5.65 12.67
CA MET A 29 1.39 -6.28 13.80
C MET A 29 2.18 -5.25 14.62
N ASP A 30 2.86 -4.31 13.97
CA ASP A 30 3.54 -3.21 14.65
C ASP A 30 2.55 -2.32 15.42
N GLN A 31 1.43 -1.94 14.79
CA GLN A 31 0.38 -1.18 15.45
C GLN A 31 -0.19 -1.92 16.67
N ALA A 32 -0.45 -3.24 16.54
CA ALA A 32 -0.92 -4.06 17.65
C ALA A 32 0.12 -4.16 18.79
N ARG A 33 1.41 -4.26 18.46
CA ARG A 33 2.50 -4.20 19.43
C ARG A 33 2.51 -2.86 20.16
N ALA A 34 2.45 -1.75 19.43
CA ALA A 34 2.51 -0.40 20.00
C ALA A 34 1.27 -0.05 20.85
N THR A 35 0.08 -0.46 20.40
CA THR A 35 -1.19 -0.07 21.02
C THR A 35 -1.63 -1.02 22.14
N MET A 36 -1.39 -2.32 21.97
CA MET A 36 -1.91 -3.37 22.86
C MET A 36 -0.80 -4.15 23.58
N GLY A 37 0.47 -3.85 23.32
CA GLY A 37 1.60 -4.58 23.92
C GLY A 37 1.75 -6.03 23.42
N VAL A 38 1.20 -6.35 22.25
CA VAL A 38 1.30 -7.70 21.67
C VAL A 38 2.76 -8.05 21.40
N LYS A 39 3.23 -9.16 21.97
CA LYS A 39 4.57 -9.69 21.69
C LYS A 39 4.60 -10.34 20.31
N LEU A 40 5.46 -9.84 19.44
CA LEU A 40 5.63 -10.38 18.10
C LEU A 40 6.59 -11.57 18.10
N ASN A 41 6.36 -12.53 17.22
CA ASN A 41 7.30 -13.62 16.99
C ASN A 41 8.46 -13.14 16.12
N GLU A 42 9.63 -12.93 16.73
CA GLU A 42 10.83 -12.39 16.06
C GLU A 42 11.26 -13.20 14.83
N LYS A 43 11.14 -14.53 14.89
CA LYS A 43 11.47 -15.40 13.74
C LYS A 43 10.50 -15.14 12.57
N LEU A 44 9.21 -15.01 12.87
CA LEU A 44 8.19 -14.71 11.85
C LEU A 44 8.41 -13.32 11.24
N VAL A 45 8.70 -12.32 12.08
CA VAL A 45 8.99 -10.95 11.64
C VAL A 45 10.21 -10.94 10.72
N LYS A 46 11.33 -11.55 11.15
CA LYS A 46 12.56 -11.64 10.35
C LYS A 46 12.34 -12.32 8.99
N HIS A 47 11.59 -13.42 8.95
CA HIS A 47 11.27 -14.10 7.70
C HIS A 47 10.37 -13.26 6.78
N SER A 48 9.42 -12.51 7.35
CA SER A 48 8.52 -11.65 6.60
C SER A 48 9.27 -10.48 5.96
N ILE A 49 10.18 -9.83 6.71
CA ILE A 49 11.08 -8.78 6.21
C ILE A 49 11.95 -9.32 5.07
N ALA A 50 12.58 -10.49 5.26
CA ALA A 50 13.36 -11.13 4.21
C ALA A 50 12.52 -11.42 2.96
N GLY A 51 11.27 -11.88 3.13
CA GLY A 51 10.32 -12.12 2.05
C GLY A 51 9.99 -10.88 1.22
N ILE A 52 9.82 -9.72 1.87
CA ILE A 52 9.61 -8.44 1.17
C ILE A 52 10.91 -8.01 0.45
N ASN A 53 12.06 -8.11 1.12
CA ASN A 53 13.35 -7.78 0.53
C ASN A 53 13.68 -8.61 -0.72
N TYR A 54 13.35 -9.92 -0.75
CA TYR A 54 13.52 -10.76 -1.94
C TYR A 54 12.63 -10.36 -3.12
N GLN A 55 11.58 -9.57 -2.88
CA GLN A 55 10.67 -9.06 -3.90
C GLN A 55 10.98 -7.61 -4.29
N ARG A 56 11.98 -6.97 -3.66
CA ARG A 56 12.38 -5.58 -3.93
C ARG A 56 13.30 -5.50 -5.16
N THR A 57 13.04 -4.55 -6.05
CA THR A 57 13.93 -4.17 -7.16
C THR A 57 14.85 -3.01 -6.76
N PRO A 58 15.95 -2.75 -7.50
CA PRO A 58 16.92 -1.69 -7.14
C PRO A 58 16.34 -0.27 -7.01
N ASP A 59 15.22 0.01 -7.68
CA ASP A 59 14.50 1.29 -7.62
C ASP A 59 13.45 1.36 -6.49
N PHE A 60 13.46 0.39 -5.58
CA PHE A 60 12.47 0.23 -4.50
C PHE A 60 11.04 0.04 -5.00
N SER A 61 10.88 -0.47 -6.23
CA SER A 61 9.65 -1.16 -6.61
C SER A 61 9.63 -2.55 -5.96
N TYR A 62 8.44 -3.15 -5.89
CA TYR A 62 8.26 -4.49 -5.36
C TYR A 62 7.52 -5.32 -6.38
N THR A 63 7.92 -6.57 -6.56
CA THR A 63 7.19 -7.48 -7.45
C THR A 63 5.85 -7.85 -6.84
N TYR A 64 4.88 -8.19 -7.69
CA TYR A 64 3.50 -8.46 -7.26
C TYR A 64 3.43 -9.63 -6.26
N SER A 65 4.14 -10.70 -6.54
CA SER A 65 4.22 -11.85 -5.64
C SER A 65 5.58 -12.53 -5.70
N PHE A 66 5.82 -13.46 -4.77
CA PHE A 66 7.15 -14.06 -4.61
C PHE A 66 7.69 -14.66 -5.90
N THR A 67 6.86 -15.35 -6.69
CA THR A 67 7.26 -15.94 -7.98
C THR A 67 7.57 -14.88 -9.05
N HIS A 68 6.97 -13.68 -8.97
CA HIS A 68 7.23 -12.57 -9.88
C HIS A 68 8.65 -12.01 -9.77
N ARG A 69 9.42 -12.34 -8.73
CA ARG A 69 10.86 -12.01 -8.63
C ARG A 69 11.69 -12.53 -9.80
N MET A 70 11.23 -13.60 -10.46
CA MET A 70 11.87 -14.16 -11.66
C MET A 70 11.61 -13.34 -12.93
N ARG A 71 10.67 -12.39 -12.88
CA ARG A 71 10.31 -11.48 -13.98
C ARG A 71 10.13 -10.05 -13.45
N PRO A 72 11.19 -9.41 -12.89
CA PRO A 72 11.05 -8.20 -12.10
C PRO A 72 10.67 -6.94 -12.90
N ARG A 73 10.59 -7.01 -14.24
CA ARG A 73 10.38 -5.86 -15.14
C ARG A 73 9.16 -5.98 -16.07
N VAL A 74 8.33 -7.01 -15.89
CA VAL A 74 7.01 -7.05 -16.55
C VAL A 74 6.15 -5.90 -16.07
N ASP A 75 5.14 -5.52 -16.84
CA ASP A 75 4.32 -4.33 -16.64
C ASP A 75 3.87 -4.10 -15.19
N ILE A 76 3.32 -5.15 -14.56
CA ILE A 76 2.87 -5.08 -13.16
C ILE A 76 4.00 -4.72 -12.20
N ASN A 77 5.24 -5.11 -12.47
CA ASN A 77 6.42 -4.95 -11.60
C ASN A 77 7.24 -3.68 -11.90
N ARG A 78 6.88 -2.90 -12.91
CA ARG A 78 7.51 -1.59 -13.16
C ARG A 78 7.07 -0.57 -12.09
N PRO A 79 7.80 0.54 -11.90
CA PRO A 79 7.46 1.54 -10.89
C PRO A 79 5.99 1.99 -10.90
N ALA A 80 5.42 2.21 -12.08
CA ALA A 80 4.02 2.57 -12.23
C ALA A 80 3.05 1.45 -11.79
N GLY A 81 3.34 0.19 -12.12
CA GLY A 81 2.53 -0.96 -11.67
C GLY A 81 2.71 -1.30 -10.19
N SER A 82 3.83 -0.88 -9.60
CA SER A 82 4.16 -1.05 -8.18
C SER A 82 3.67 0.09 -7.29
N LEU A 83 3.09 1.16 -7.87
CA LEU A 83 2.91 2.45 -7.22
C LEU A 83 2.26 2.39 -5.83
N ALA A 84 1.14 1.67 -5.71
CA ALA A 84 0.43 1.48 -4.46
C ALA A 84 1.18 0.58 -3.47
N ARG A 85 1.66 -0.58 -3.93
CA ARG A 85 2.33 -1.54 -3.05
C ARG A 85 3.69 -1.10 -2.55
N SER A 86 4.41 -0.29 -3.33
CA SER A 86 5.69 0.28 -2.88
C SER A 86 5.53 1.13 -1.63
N GLN A 87 4.40 1.85 -1.47
CA GLN A 87 4.13 2.60 -0.24
C GLN A 87 4.10 1.68 0.98
N ALA A 88 3.28 0.63 0.91
CA ALA A 88 3.14 -0.34 2.00
C ALA A 88 4.47 -1.05 2.30
N CYS A 89 5.17 -1.54 1.28
CA CYS A 89 6.41 -2.29 1.44
C CYS A 89 7.54 -1.42 1.99
N ASN A 90 7.71 -0.19 1.49
CA ASN A 90 8.72 0.73 2.03
C ASN A 90 8.40 1.12 3.48
N ALA A 91 7.14 1.45 3.78
CA ALA A 91 6.73 1.77 5.14
C ALA A 91 6.99 0.61 6.12
N ALA A 92 6.58 -0.62 5.77
CA ALA A 92 6.81 -1.80 6.59
C ALA A 92 8.30 -2.05 6.84
N LEU A 93 9.13 -2.01 5.79
CA LEU A 93 10.57 -2.20 5.93
C LEU A 93 11.20 -1.11 6.82
N ARG A 94 10.80 0.16 6.66
CA ARG A 94 11.28 1.28 7.48
C ARG A 94 10.92 1.09 8.96
N VAL A 95 9.66 0.76 9.26
CA VAL A 95 9.15 0.51 10.62
C VAL A 95 9.94 -0.60 11.32
N PHE A 96 10.31 -1.64 10.59
CA PHE A 96 11.09 -2.76 11.13
C PHE A 96 12.62 -2.58 10.99
N GLY A 97 13.10 -1.36 10.76
CA GLY A 97 14.52 -1.01 10.88
C GLY A 97 15.39 -1.32 9.66
N GLU A 98 14.80 -1.56 8.48
CA GLU A 98 15.56 -1.78 7.25
C GLU A 98 16.25 -0.47 6.80
N LYS A 99 17.56 -0.40 7.01
CA LYS A 99 18.37 0.81 6.76
C LYS A 99 18.39 1.27 5.30
N ALA A 100 18.15 0.36 4.36
CA ALA A 100 18.11 0.69 2.95
C ALA A 100 16.91 1.58 2.58
N VAL A 101 15.81 1.55 3.35
CA VAL A 101 14.67 2.45 3.13
C VAL A 101 14.94 3.74 3.90
N THR A 102 15.55 4.70 3.22
CA THR A 102 15.85 6.03 3.78
C THR A 102 14.70 7.01 3.58
N ASP A 103 14.78 8.17 4.23
CA ASP A 103 13.84 9.26 3.98
C ASP A 103 13.86 9.71 2.52
N GLN A 104 15.01 9.62 1.83
CA GLN A 104 15.08 9.90 0.38
C GLN A 104 14.27 8.89 -0.44
N VAL A 105 14.27 7.60 -0.06
CA VAL A 105 13.46 6.58 -0.71
C VAL A 105 11.97 6.87 -0.48
N LEU A 106 11.58 7.19 0.75
CA LEU A 106 10.19 7.50 1.09
C LEU A 106 9.71 8.76 0.37
N THR A 107 10.48 9.85 0.37
CA THR A 107 10.19 11.08 -0.38
C THR A 107 10.04 10.79 -1.87
N ALA A 108 11.01 10.11 -2.49
CA ALA A 108 10.95 9.80 -3.92
C ALA A 108 9.74 8.96 -4.31
N TRP A 109 9.26 8.09 -3.41
CA TRP A 109 8.05 7.29 -3.65
C TRP A 109 6.76 8.02 -3.29
N ALA A 110 6.78 8.95 -2.34
CA ALA A 110 5.66 9.83 -2.04
C ALA A 110 5.39 10.79 -3.20
N ASP A 111 6.42 11.49 -3.68
CA ASP A 111 6.35 12.37 -4.85
C ASP A 111 5.84 11.60 -6.07
N ARG A 112 6.45 10.44 -6.35
CA ARG A 112 6.02 9.57 -7.46
C ARG A 112 4.56 9.14 -7.32
N PHE A 113 4.09 8.85 -6.11
CA PHE A 113 2.70 8.47 -5.89
C PHE A 113 1.75 9.57 -6.33
N LEU A 114 1.93 10.80 -5.82
CA LEU A 114 1.04 11.92 -6.16
C LEU A 114 1.19 12.35 -7.63
N ASP A 115 2.41 12.38 -8.17
CA ASP A 115 2.68 12.81 -9.55
C ASP A 115 2.19 11.81 -10.61
N ARG A 116 1.94 10.56 -10.21
CA ARG A 116 1.55 9.45 -11.10
C ARG A 116 0.32 8.70 -10.61
N GLU A 117 -0.41 9.27 -9.66
CA GLU A 117 -1.64 8.71 -9.11
C GLU A 117 -2.65 8.37 -10.22
N GLY A 118 -2.65 9.15 -11.30
CA GLY A 118 -3.50 8.94 -12.47
C GLY A 118 -3.41 7.55 -13.08
N PHE A 119 -2.29 6.83 -12.94
CA PHE A 119 -2.20 5.43 -13.36
C PHE A 119 -3.10 4.51 -12.52
N LEU A 120 -3.22 4.76 -11.21
CA LEU A 120 -4.15 4.06 -10.32
C LEU A 120 -5.59 4.53 -10.61
N SER A 121 -5.80 5.85 -10.76
CA SER A 121 -7.15 6.39 -11.00
C SER A 121 -7.76 5.87 -12.30
N ASN A 122 -6.95 5.68 -13.35
CA ASN A 122 -7.41 5.24 -14.67
C ASN A 122 -8.10 3.87 -14.66
N VAL A 123 -7.75 3.01 -13.69
CA VAL A 123 -8.30 1.65 -13.57
C VAL A 123 -9.40 1.52 -12.52
N ARG A 124 -9.79 2.62 -11.87
CA ARG A 124 -10.91 2.62 -10.94
C ARG A 124 -12.21 2.25 -11.63
N LYS A 125 -13.06 1.54 -10.89
CA LYS A 125 -14.43 1.14 -11.27
C LYS A 125 -14.49 0.24 -12.53
N ARG A 126 -13.34 -0.19 -13.02
CA ARG A 126 -13.24 -1.15 -14.11
C ARG A 126 -13.62 -2.56 -13.64
N PRO A 127 -14.38 -3.33 -14.44
CA PRO A 127 -14.91 -4.61 -14.00
C PRO A 127 -13.88 -5.76 -14.05
N VAL A 128 -12.82 -5.63 -14.85
CA VAL A 128 -11.79 -6.68 -14.99
C VAL A 128 -10.49 -6.22 -14.30
N PRO A 129 -9.91 -7.02 -13.40
CA PRO A 129 -8.67 -6.63 -12.75
C PRO A 129 -7.51 -6.78 -13.73
N HIS A 130 -6.47 -5.95 -13.60
CA HIS A 130 -5.26 -6.02 -14.42
C HIS A 130 -5.48 -5.81 -15.94
N GLU A 131 -6.59 -5.19 -16.35
CA GLU A 131 -6.86 -4.86 -17.76
C GLU A 131 -6.28 -3.50 -18.19
N GLY A 132 -5.93 -2.64 -17.23
CA GLY A 132 -5.38 -1.32 -17.50
C GLY A 132 -3.87 -1.31 -17.78
N GLN A 133 -3.35 -0.10 -18.03
CA GLN A 133 -1.91 0.12 -18.15
C GLN A 133 -1.17 -0.35 -16.89
N PHE A 134 0.04 -0.87 -17.10
CA PHE A 134 0.85 -1.47 -16.04
C PHE A 134 0.18 -2.60 -15.27
N ARG A 135 -0.89 -3.22 -15.81
CA ARG A 135 -1.64 -4.30 -15.16
C ARG A 135 -2.09 -3.93 -13.74
N ILE A 136 -2.39 -2.66 -13.49
CA ILE A 136 -2.94 -2.20 -12.21
C ILE A 136 -4.38 -2.68 -12.11
N ALA A 137 -4.80 -3.15 -10.94
CA ALA A 137 -6.19 -3.46 -10.66
C ALA A 137 -6.83 -2.35 -9.80
N GLY A 138 -8.12 -2.05 -10.03
CA GLY A 138 -8.81 -0.94 -9.38
C GLY A 138 -8.81 -1.00 -7.86
N TYR A 139 -8.85 -2.20 -7.28
CA TYR A 139 -8.87 -2.42 -5.82
C TYR A 139 -7.57 -1.99 -5.09
N PHE A 140 -6.54 -1.53 -5.83
CA PHE A 140 -5.33 -0.95 -5.24
C PHE A 140 -5.42 0.55 -4.99
N TYR A 141 -6.46 1.24 -5.46
CA TYR A 141 -6.48 2.69 -5.46
C TYR A 141 -6.54 3.26 -4.03
N TYR A 142 -7.58 2.94 -3.26
CA TYR A 142 -7.69 3.44 -1.88
C TYR A 142 -6.74 2.73 -0.93
N TYR A 143 -6.40 1.47 -1.23
CA TYR A 143 -5.30 0.78 -0.56
C TYR A 143 -3.99 1.58 -0.67
N GLY A 144 -3.64 2.01 -1.88
CA GLY A 144 -2.44 2.81 -2.15
C GLY A 144 -2.47 4.15 -1.44
N ILE A 145 -3.63 4.82 -1.44
CA ILE A 145 -3.81 6.10 -0.72
C ILE A 145 -3.59 5.94 0.78
N TYR A 146 -4.17 4.92 1.40
CA TYR A 146 -3.97 4.69 2.83
C TYR A 146 -2.50 4.43 3.15
N TYR A 147 -1.86 3.51 2.43
CA TYR A 147 -0.45 3.18 2.70
C TYR A 147 0.54 4.27 2.27
N PHE A 148 0.16 5.17 1.35
CA PHE A 148 0.89 6.41 1.12
C PHE A 148 0.95 7.23 2.42
N THR A 149 -0.15 7.37 3.16
CA THR A 149 -0.14 8.10 4.44
C THR A 149 0.73 7.39 5.49
N GLU A 150 0.68 6.06 5.56
CA GLU A 150 1.54 5.27 6.47
C GLU A 150 3.03 5.44 6.14
N SER A 151 3.37 5.58 4.86
CA SER A 151 4.73 5.85 4.40
C SER A 151 5.17 7.28 4.72
N VAL A 152 4.33 8.29 4.45
CA VAL A 152 4.66 9.70 4.67
C VAL A 152 4.78 10.04 6.16
N LYS A 153 4.01 9.39 7.04
CA LYS A 153 4.13 9.57 8.50
C LYS A 153 5.54 9.28 9.04
N LEU A 154 6.35 8.53 8.31
CA LEU A 154 7.73 8.18 8.67
C LEU A 154 8.76 9.24 8.23
N LEU A 155 8.35 10.21 7.40
CA LEU A 155 9.15 11.37 7.02
C LEU A 155 9.12 12.44 8.13
N PRO A 156 10.05 13.42 8.10
CA PRO A 156 10.02 14.54 9.03
C PRO A 156 8.68 15.29 9.04
N PRO A 157 8.10 15.62 10.22
CA PRO A 157 6.75 16.20 10.34
C PRO A 157 6.52 17.47 9.52
N GLU A 158 7.55 18.30 9.34
CA GLU A 158 7.49 19.53 8.55
C GLU A 158 7.16 19.31 7.07
N THR A 159 7.34 18.09 6.56
CA THR A 159 7.01 17.72 5.19
C THR A 159 5.54 17.31 5.02
N HIS A 160 4.84 16.97 6.10
CA HIS A 160 3.53 16.30 6.04
C HIS A 160 2.44 17.19 5.46
N ALA A 161 2.42 18.49 5.81
CA ALA A 161 1.38 19.41 5.37
C ALA A 161 1.29 19.52 3.84
N ALA A 162 2.43 19.61 3.14
CA ALA A 162 2.47 19.71 1.68
C ALA A 162 1.92 18.45 0.99
N TYR A 163 2.21 17.26 1.54
CA TYR A 163 1.65 16.01 1.03
C TYR A 163 0.16 15.88 1.34
N ALA A 164 -0.26 16.26 2.55
CA ALA A 164 -1.64 16.22 2.99
C ALA A 164 -2.55 17.14 2.16
N GLU A 165 -2.08 18.33 1.80
CA GLU A 165 -2.85 19.27 0.97
C GLU A 165 -3.17 18.66 -0.40
N ARG A 166 -2.13 18.12 -1.08
CA ARG A 166 -2.27 17.45 -2.38
C ARG A 166 -3.17 16.21 -2.28
N LEU A 167 -3.00 15.40 -1.24
CA LEU A 167 -3.79 14.18 -1.06
C LEU A 167 -5.27 14.49 -0.75
N ALA A 168 -5.53 15.48 0.10
CA ALA A 168 -6.89 15.90 0.45
C ALA A 168 -7.65 16.37 -0.79
N ALA A 169 -7.00 17.16 -1.66
CA ALA A 169 -7.59 17.59 -2.93
C ALA A 169 -8.01 16.38 -3.80
N VAL A 170 -7.11 15.39 -3.95
CA VAL A 170 -7.40 14.15 -4.70
C VAL A 170 -8.59 13.40 -4.11
N LEU A 171 -8.65 13.25 -2.79
CA LEU A 171 -9.73 12.51 -2.13
C LEU A 171 -11.07 13.23 -2.22
N LEU A 172 -11.12 14.54 -1.99
CA LEU A 172 -12.36 15.32 -2.03
C LEU A 172 -12.97 15.35 -3.44
N GLU A 173 -12.15 15.41 -4.48
CA GLU A 173 -12.61 15.32 -5.88
C GLU A 173 -13.19 13.93 -6.25
N ARG A 174 -13.01 12.93 -5.38
CA ARG A 174 -13.36 11.54 -5.65
C ARG A 174 -14.47 11.00 -4.75
N GLN A 175 -15.02 11.82 -3.87
CA GLN A 175 -16.16 11.46 -3.04
C GLN A 175 -17.40 11.24 -3.93
N GLU A 176 -18.09 10.12 -3.74
CA GLU A 176 -19.36 9.86 -4.40
C GLU A 176 -20.48 10.71 -3.79
N LYS A 177 -21.61 10.84 -4.49
CA LYS A 177 -22.77 11.62 -4.02
C LYS A 177 -23.37 11.11 -2.72
N ASP A 178 -23.23 9.82 -2.44
CA ASP A 178 -23.69 9.17 -1.19
C ASP A 178 -22.67 9.32 -0.04
N GLY A 179 -21.57 10.04 -0.27
CA GLY A 179 -20.51 10.27 0.71
C GLY A 179 -19.46 9.15 0.74
N SER A 180 -19.63 8.08 -0.02
CA SER A 180 -18.69 6.96 -0.06
C SER A 180 -17.48 7.23 -0.96
N TRP A 181 -16.49 6.35 -0.86
CA TRP A 181 -15.40 6.22 -1.82
C TRP A 181 -15.29 4.74 -2.22
N TRP A 182 -15.26 4.43 -3.52
CA TRP A 182 -15.04 3.06 -4.00
C TRP A 182 -14.30 3.00 -5.35
N ASP A 183 -13.48 1.95 -5.53
CA ASP A 183 -12.47 1.85 -6.59
C ASP A 183 -12.58 0.60 -7.46
N TYR A 184 -13.33 -0.42 -7.04
CA TYR A 184 -13.52 -1.64 -7.80
C TYR A 184 -14.88 -2.26 -7.45
N PRO A 185 -15.62 -2.86 -8.40
CA PRO A 185 -16.86 -3.58 -8.11
C PRO A 185 -16.56 -4.93 -7.42
N LEU A 186 -15.89 -4.86 -6.26
CA LEU A 186 -15.45 -6.02 -5.49
C LEU A 186 -16.59 -6.48 -4.58
N TYR A 187 -17.46 -7.35 -5.08
CA TYR A 187 -18.61 -7.85 -4.33
C TYR A 187 -19.47 -6.70 -3.72
N ASP A 188 -20.25 -6.99 -2.69
CA ASP A 188 -21.14 -6.03 -2.02
C ASP A 188 -20.46 -5.18 -0.94
N TYR A 189 -19.12 -5.18 -0.83
CA TYR A 189 -18.39 -4.44 0.22
C TYR A 189 -17.43 -3.37 -0.31
N HIS A 190 -17.50 -3.06 -1.61
CA HIS A 190 -16.63 -2.09 -2.26
C HIS A 190 -16.68 -0.67 -1.67
N GLN A 191 -17.86 -0.21 -1.26
CA GLN A 191 -18.01 1.09 -0.61
C GLN A 191 -17.40 1.10 0.79
N ALA A 192 -17.54 0.02 1.57
CA ALA A 192 -17.12 0.00 2.96
C ALA A 192 -15.59 0.13 3.11
N TYR A 193 -14.80 -0.67 2.37
CA TYR A 193 -13.34 -0.59 2.49
C TYR A 193 -12.79 0.70 1.88
N GLY A 194 -13.31 1.13 0.73
CA GLY A 194 -12.82 2.33 0.04
C GLY A 194 -13.07 3.58 0.87
N THR A 195 -14.26 3.66 1.50
CA THR A 195 -14.60 4.72 2.45
C THR A 195 -13.74 4.65 3.68
N GLY A 196 -13.52 3.47 4.27
CA GLY A 196 -12.65 3.30 5.43
C GLY A 196 -11.22 3.82 5.18
N TYR A 197 -10.59 3.40 4.09
CA TYR A 197 -9.26 3.88 3.72
C TYR A 197 -9.22 5.39 3.48
N SER A 198 -10.23 5.93 2.79
CA SER A 198 -10.31 7.37 2.49
C SER A 198 -10.48 8.21 3.76
N LEU A 199 -11.34 7.78 4.69
CA LEU A 199 -11.54 8.48 5.95
C LEU A 199 -10.29 8.43 6.84
N MET A 200 -9.57 7.31 6.87
CA MET A 200 -8.30 7.23 7.60
C MET A 200 -7.24 8.17 7.01
N ALA A 201 -7.15 8.26 5.69
CA ALA A 201 -6.25 9.18 5.02
C ALA A 201 -6.63 10.65 5.26
N LEU A 202 -7.92 10.99 5.17
CA LEU A 202 -8.45 12.33 5.46
C LEU A 202 -8.27 12.71 6.93
N ALA A 203 -8.41 11.77 7.86
CA ALA A 203 -8.16 12.01 9.27
C ALA A 203 -6.70 12.39 9.54
N TRP A 204 -5.75 11.74 8.87
CA TRP A 204 -4.34 12.16 8.88
C TRP A 204 -4.15 13.54 8.25
N CYS A 205 -4.76 13.80 7.08
CA CYS A 205 -4.65 15.11 6.43
C CYS A 205 -5.13 16.24 7.36
N ARG A 206 -6.29 16.06 8.00
CA ARG A 206 -6.84 17.02 8.97
C ARG A 206 -5.90 17.25 10.16
N ALA A 207 -5.18 16.23 10.61
CA ALA A 207 -4.30 16.32 11.77
C ALA A 207 -3.00 17.08 11.49
N VAL A 208 -2.52 17.10 10.24
CA VAL A 208 -1.23 17.71 9.86
C VAL A 208 -1.37 19.02 9.10
N LEU A 209 -2.56 19.31 8.55
CA LEU A 209 -2.85 20.60 7.96
C LEU A 209 -3.11 21.64 9.05
N PRO A 210 -2.63 22.88 8.88
CA PRO A 210 -2.96 23.96 9.80
C PRO A 210 -4.48 24.18 9.82
N THR A 211 -5.05 24.33 11.01
CA THR A 211 -6.40 24.85 11.14
C THR A 211 -6.37 26.29 10.65
N GLY A 212 -7.18 26.62 9.64
CA GLY A 212 -7.33 28.02 9.23
C GLY A 212 -7.79 28.87 10.43
N ASP A 213 -7.08 29.97 10.67
CA ASP A 213 -7.51 31.04 11.56
C ASP A 213 -8.74 31.78 10.99
#